data_AF-A0A920NVS2-F1
#
_entry.id   AF-A0A920NVS2-F1
#
_cell.length_a   1.000
_cell.length_b   1.000
_cell.length_c   1.000
_cell.angle_alpha   90.00
_cell.angle_beta   90.00
_cell.angle_gamma   90.00
#
_symmetry.space_group_name_H-M   'P 1'
#
loop_
_entity.id
_entity.type
_entity.pdbx_description
1 polymer ?
#
loop_
_entity_poly.entity_id
_entity_poly.type
_entity_poly.pdbx_seq_one_letter_code
_entity_poly.pdbx_strand_id
1 'polypeptide(L)' 'MDMEISRKIKYTFKEGKWGEMTALIDDELLNTVAVVAETPEAVAEEIKKRYSDQGDRITPAFYSGEEGLASRVISALRS' A
#
# COMPACT_ATOMS: atom_id res chain seq x y z
N MET A 1 -10.91 0.03 10.38
CA MET A 1 -10.38 -1.33 10.15
C MET A 1 -11.04 -2.28 11.14
N ASP A 2 -11.70 -3.31 10.64
CA ASP A 2 -12.33 -4.32 11.48
C ASP A 2 -11.26 -5.14 12.22
N MET A 3 -11.25 -5.04 13.56
CA MET A 3 -10.34 -5.79 14.43
C MET A 3 -10.54 -7.31 14.34
N GLU A 4 -11.72 -7.78 13.93
CA GLU A 4 -12.03 -9.19 13.65
C GLU A 4 -11.20 -9.70 12.47
N ILE A 5 -11.21 -8.96 11.36
CA ILE A 5 -10.51 -9.30 10.12
C ILE A 5 -9.00 -9.30 10.34
N SER A 6 -8.45 -8.29 11.01
CA SER A 6 -7.02 -8.25 11.34
C SER A 6 -6.58 -9.43 12.20
N ARG A 7 -7.40 -9.85 13.19
CA ARG A 7 -7.12 -11.04 14.02
C ARG A 7 -7.13 -12.32 13.18
N LYS A 8 -8.09 -12.47 12.28
CA LYS A 8 -8.24 -13.65 11.42
C LYS A 8 -7.06 -13.78 10.46
N ILE A 9 -6.65 -12.69 9.80
CA ILE A 9 -5.46 -12.65 8.93
C ILE A 9 -4.22 -13.10 9.70
N LYS A 10 -4.00 -12.57 10.91
CA LYS A 10 -2.85 -12.93 11.75
C LYS A 10 -2.84 -14.42 12.11
N TYR A 11 -4.00 -15.01 12.37
CA TYR A 11 -4.12 -16.43 12.70
C TYR A 11 -3.84 -17.32 11.47
N THR A 12 -4.53 -17.04 10.36
CA THR A 12 -4.38 -17.79 9.10
C THR A 12 -2.95 -17.72 8.55
N PHE A 13 -2.27 -16.57 8.69
CA PHE A 13 -0.85 -16.41 8.38
C PHE A 13 0.03 -17.38 9.18
N LYS A 14 -0.18 -17.46 10.50
CA LYS A 14 0.60 -18.34 11.39
C LYS A 14 0.36 -19.83 11.10
N GLU A 15 -0.82 -20.18 10.60
CA GLU A 15 -1.13 -21.56 10.18
C GLU A 15 -0.59 -21.91 8.78
N GLY A 16 0.07 -20.97 8.09
CA GLY A 16 0.59 -21.20 6.74
C GLY A 16 -0.50 -21.32 5.66
N LYS A 17 -1.73 -20.89 5.96
CA LYS A 17 -2.89 -20.97 5.07
C LYS A 17 -2.97 -19.75 4.14
N TRP A 18 -1.93 -19.52 3.36
CA TRP A 18 -1.76 -18.30 2.54
C TRP A 18 -2.93 -18.03 1.59
N GLY A 19 -3.51 -19.06 0.96
CA GLY A 19 -4.66 -18.90 0.05
C GLY A 19 -5.94 -18.46 0.77
N GLU A 20 -6.20 -18.97 1.97
CA GLU A 20 -7.33 -18.51 2.79
C GLU A 20 -7.12 -17.08 3.28
N MET A 21 -5.87 -16.70 3.59
CA MET A 21 -5.54 -15.35 4.02
C MET A 21 -5.81 -14.33 2.91
N THR A 22 -5.44 -14.63 1.66
CA THR A 22 -5.68 -13.72 0.53
C THR A 22 -7.16 -13.48 0.28
N ALA A 23 -8.02 -14.47 0.54
CA ALA A 23 -9.47 -14.33 0.39
C ALA A 23 -10.12 -13.41 1.45
N LEU A 24 -9.38 -13.06 2.52
CA LEU A 24 -9.83 -12.10 3.55
C LEU A 24 -9.43 -10.65 3.24
N ILE A 25 -8.63 -10.42 2.20
CA ILE A 25 -8.19 -9.08 1.80
C ILE A 25 -9.15 -8.57 0.72
N ASP A 26 -10.17 -7.83 1.14
CA ASP A 26 -11.08 -7.12 0.25
C ASP A 26 -10.58 -5.70 -0.09
N ASP A 27 -11.31 -5.00 -0.94
CA ASP A 27 -10.98 -3.65 -1.36
C ASP A 27 -10.99 -2.67 -0.18
N GLU A 28 -11.88 -2.83 0.79
CA GLU A 28 -11.93 -1.95 1.96
C GLU A 28 -10.65 -2.08 2.80
N LEU A 29 -10.24 -3.31 3.10
CA LEU A 29 -9.01 -3.57 3.83
C LEU A 29 -7.79 -3.11 3.04
N LEU A 30 -7.72 -3.44 1.74
CA LEU A 30 -6.62 -3.04 0.87
C LEU A 30 -6.45 -1.53 0.87
N ASN A 31 -7.54 -0.78 0.65
CA ASN A 31 -7.53 0.67 0.65
C ASN A 31 -7.30 1.29 2.04
N THR A 32 -7.36 0.52 3.11
CA THR A 32 -6.99 0.98 4.46
C THR A 32 -5.46 0.99 4.64
N VAL A 33 -4.77 -0.07 4.19
CA VAL A 33 -3.35 -0.29 4.50
C VAL A 33 -2.40 0.02 3.35
N ALA A 34 -2.86 -0.05 2.11
CA ALA A 34 -2.05 0.20 0.93
C ALA A 34 -2.27 1.61 0.37
N VAL A 35 -1.27 2.09 -0.36
CA VAL A 35 -1.44 3.21 -1.29
C VAL A 35 -1.90 2.61 -2.62
N VAL A 36 -3.09 2.99 -3.07
CA VAL A 36 -3.69 2.53 -4.31
C VAL A 36 -4.15 3.75 -5.10
N ALA A 37 -3.72 3.86 -6.35
CA ALA A 37 -4.18 4.89 -7.27
C ALA A 37 -3.97 4.47 -8.72
N GLU A 38 -4.72 5.08 -9.64
CA GLU A 38 -4.70 4.75 -11.07
C GLU A 38 -3.50 5.36 -11.82
N THR A 39 -2.89 6.41 -11.28
CA THR A 39 -1.78 7.12 -11.95
C THR A 39 -0.58 7.32 -11.00
N PRO A 40 0.65 7.39 -11.54
CA PRO A 40 1.85 7.67 -10.75
C PRO A 40 1.77 8.96 -9.92
N GLU A 41 1.12 9.99 -10.46
CA GLU A 41 0.94 11.27 -9.80
C GLU A 41 -0.05 11.15 -8.63
N ALA A 42 -1.15 10.41 -8.81
CA ALA A 42 -2.10 10.14 -7.74
C ALA A 42 -1.50 9.24 -6.63
N VAL A 43 -0.58 8.33 -6.98
CA VAL A 43 0.21 7.58 -5.98
C VAL A 43 1.03 8.53 -5.11
N ALA A 44 1.69 9.53 -5.72
CA ALA A 44 2.48 10.51 -4.97
C ALA A 44 1.62 11.33 -4.00
N GLU A 45 0.44 11.78 -4.44
CA GLU A 45 -0.50 12.53 -3.60
C GLU A 45 -1.00 11.68 -2.43
N GLU A 46 -1.33 10.41 -2.66
CA GLU A 46 -1.80 9.53 -1.60
C GLU A 46 -0.68 9.14 -0.61
N ILE A 47 0.57 9.01 -1.07
CA ILE A 47 1.74 8.87 -0.18
C ILE A 47 1.89 10.11 0.72
N LYS A 48 1.84 11.32 0.16
CA LYS A 48 1.96 12.56 0.93
C LYS A 48 0.85 12.65 1.97
N LYS A 49 -0.38 12.41 1.57
CA LYS A 49 -1.56 12.46 2.45
C LYS A 49 -1.45 11.51 3.64
N ARG A 50 -0.89 10.31 3.44
CA ARG A 50 -0.83 9.26 4.49
C ARG A 50 0.39 9.34 5.40
N TYR A 51 1.50 9.90 4.91
CA TYR A 51 2.79 9.75 5.59
C TYR A 51 3.55 11.07 5.80
N SER A 52 3.08 12.22 5.29
CA SER A 52 3.78 13.51 5.45
C SER A 52 3.89 13.99 6.90
N ASP A 53 2.97 13.57 7.78
CA ASP A 53 2.99 13.85 9.21
C ASP A 53 3.79 12.82 10.02
N GLN A 54 4.18 11.70 9.41
CA GLN A 54 4.90 10.60 10.08
C GLN A 54 6.42 10.71 9.98
N GLY A 55 6.96 11.55 9.09
CA GLY A 55 8.40 11.78 9.00
C GLY A 55 8.83 12.68 7.84
N ASP A 56 10.04 13.20 7.93
CA ASP A 56 10.59 14.17 6.97
C ASP A 56 11.07 13.54 5.65
N ARG A 57 11.28 12.23 5.61
CA ARG A 57 11.86 11.51 4.46
C ARG A 57 11.08 10.25 4.17
N ILE A 58 10.67 10.10 2.92
CA ILE A 58 9.96 8.91 2.41
C ILE A 58 10.79 8.31 1.27
N THR A 59 10.95 6.99 1.26
CA THR A 59 11.63 6.24 0.18
C THR A 59 10.74 5.07 -0.23
N PRO A 60 9.83 5.26 -1.22
CA PRO A 60 9.00 4.17 -1.71
C PRO A 60 9.84 3.16 -2.51
N ALA A 61 9.57 1.87 -2.29
CA ALA A 61 10.12 0.79 -3.11
C ALA A 61 9.12 0.42 -4.22
N PHE A 62 9.61 0.31 -5.46
CA PHE A 62 8.78 -0.05 -6.61
C PHE A 62 9.19 -1.43 -7.12
N TYR A 63 8.23 -2.34 -7.20
CA TYR A 63 8.39 -3.66 -7.83
C TYR A 63 7.52 -3.69 -9.09
N SER A 64 8.03 -3.09 -10.16
CA SER A 64 7.34 -3.01 -11.46
C SER A 64 8.34 -3.17 -12.60
N GLY A 65 7.90 -3.78 -13.70
CA GLY A 65 8.64 -3.81 -14.97
C GLY A 65 8.37 -2.61 -15.87
N GLU A 66 7.49 -1.69 -15.46
CA GLU A 66 7.16 -0.48 -16.23
C GLU A 66 8.32 0.52 -16.20
N GLU A 67 8.87 0.82 -17.37
CA GLU A 67 9.92 1.80 -17.52
C GLU A 67 9.40 3.21 -17.16
N GLY A 68 10.16 3.94 -16.36
CA GLY A 68 9.84 5.32 -16.00
C GLY A 68 8.82 5.49 -14.86
N LEU A 69 8.14 4.43 -14.41
CA LEU A 69 7.16 4.50 -13.31
C LEU A 69 7.76 5.15 -12.05
N ALA A 70 8.87 4.60 -11.56
CA ALA A 70 9.53 5.13 -10.37
C ALA A 70 9.94 6.60 -10.55
N SER A 71 10.45 6.96 -11.73
CA SER A 71 10.84 8.35 -12.03
C SER A 71 9.66 9.31 -11.94
N ARG A 72 8.49 8.94 -12.49
CA ARG A 72 7.27 9.74 -12.44
C ARG A 72 6.76 9.93 -11.01
N VAL A 73 6.65 8.84 -10.24
CA VAL A 73 6.20 8.91 -8.84
C VAL A 73 7.15 9.77 -8.01
N ILE A 74 8.46 9.55 -8.12
CA ILE A 74 9.45 10.30 -7.34
C ILE A 74 9.48 11.78 -7.75
N SER A 75 9.26 12.09 -9.03
CA SER A 75 9.17 13.48 -9.49
C SER A 75 7.94 14.19 -8.91
N ALA A 76 6.77 13.53 -8.90
CA ALA A 76 5.54 14.05 -8.30
C ALA A 76 5.62 14.14 -6.76
N LEU A 77 6.40 13.28 -6.10
CA LEU A 77 6.65 13.37 -4.66
C LEU A 77 7.49 14.60 -4.27
N ARG A 78 8.34 15.09 -5.18
CA ARG A 78 9.24 16.23 -4.94
C ARG A 78 8.59 17.59 -5.18
N SER A 79 7.48 17.66 -5.92
CA SER A 79 6.73 18.89 -6.19
C SER A 79 5.79 19.24 -5.03
#